data_AF-A0A0C9SPW7-F1
#
_entry.id   AF-A0A0C9SPW7-F1
#
_cell.length_a   1.000
_cell.length_b   1.000
_cell.length_c   1.000
_cell.angle_alpha   90.00
_cell.angle_beta   90.00
_cell.angle_gamma   90.00
#
_symmetry.space_group_name_H-M   'P 1'
#
loop_
_entity.id
_entity.type
_entity.pdbx_description
1 polymer ?
#
loop_
_entity_poly.entity_id
_entity_poly.type
_entity_poly.pdbx_seq_one_letter_code
_entity_poly.pdbx_strand_id
1 'polypeptide(L)'
;MPAHPWTAETASKFNAARDAKRQKAGLVLFDALDTREQAEALDAERHDVHEKALNVRTRQAWPVDKPPLDKHPASVLGTLVLPRVHRAAAGCDRIMVKPGDDLNAIVYAYYQLKVDPAAHELPYPNYVSADGVVARRHEYLGPQPCVASYHTVGSDIEVEWWDPYLGTRWRGTGSWDVVLEFDSALKAWFVLD
;
A
#
# COMPACT_ATOMS: atom_id res chain seq x y z
N MET A 1 13.86 3.12 -20.08
CA MET A 1 13.21 2.23 -21.07
C MET A 1 11.75 2.18 -20.69
N PRO A 2 10.77 2.33 -21.60
CA PRO A 2 9.36 2.28 -21.22
C PRO A 2 9.07 0.93 -20.56
N ALA A 3 8.39 0.95 -19.41
CA ALA A 3 8.12 -0.23 -18.59
C ALA A 3 7.26 -1.30 -19.30
N HIS A 4 6.60 -0.95 -20.41
CA HIS A 4 5.87 -1.90 -21.25
C HIS A 4 6.13 -1.68 -22.75
N PRO A 5 6.49 -2.73 -23.53
CA PRO A 5 6.56 -2.61 -24.98
C PRO A 5 5.13 -2.57 -25.55
N TRP A 6 4.63 -1.37 -25.79
CA TRP A 6 3.34 -1.18 -26.46
C TRP A 6 3.42 -1.60 -27.93
N THR A 7 2.44 -2.39 -28.36
CA THR A 7 2.19 -2.62 -29.78
C THR A 7 1.35 -1.49 -30.33
N ALA A 8 1.39 -1.24 -31.64
CA ALA A 8 0.53 -0.25 -32.27
C ALA A 8 -0.97 -0.52 -32.00
N GLU A 9 -1.36 -1.79 -31.95
CA GLU A 9 -2.74 -2.19 -31.66
C GLU A 9 -3.15 -1.88 -30.22
N THR A 10 -2.31 -2.22 -29.23
CA THR A 10 -2.63 -1.98 -27.81
C THR A 10 -2.61 -0.49 -27.47
N ALA A 11 -1.69 0.28 -28.06
CA ALA A 11 -1.67 1.73 -27.95
C ALA A 11 -2.94 2.37 -28.55
N SER A 12 -3.36 1.93 -29.73
CA SER A 12 -4.58 2.42 -30.38
C SER A 12 -5.83 2.13 -29.53
N LYS A 13 -5.96 0.92 -28.97
CA LYS A 13 -7.06 0.56 -28.08
C LYS A 13 -7.08 1.43 -26.82
N PHE A 14 -5.93 1.69 -26.22
CA PHE A 14 -5.82 2.55 -25.05
C PHE A 14 -6.29 3.99 -25.37
N ASN A 15 -5.77 4.58 -26.45
CA ASN A 15 -6.12 5.93 -26.86
C ASN A 15 -7.62 6.05 -27.16
N ALA A 16 -8.20 5.06 -27.86
CA ALA A 16 -9.63 5.01 -28.13
C ALA A 16 -10.47 4.95 -26.85
N ALA A 17 -10.03 4.18 -25.84
CA ALA A 17 -10.70 4.12 -24.55
C ALA A 17 -10.61 5.45 -23.77
N ARG A 18 -9.44 6.10 -23.79
CA ARG A 18 -9.25 7.44 -23.20
C ARG A 18 -10.19 8.46 -23.84
N ASP A 19 -10.23 8.49 -25.16
CA ASP A 19 -11.07 9.41 -25.92
C ASP A 19 -12.56 9.15 -25.70
N ALA A 20 -12.99 7.89 -25.66
CA ALA A 20 -14.37 7.54 -25.31
C ALA A 20 -14.76 8.02 -23.89
N LYS A 21 -13.84 7.89 -22.90
CA LYS A 21 -14.05 8.42 -21.54
C LYS A 21 -14.20 9.94 -21.56
N ARG A 22 -13.37 10.65 -22.32
CA ARG A 22 -13.42 12.12 -22.47
C ARG A 22 -14.71 12.59 -23.13
N GLN A 23 -15.10 11.95 -24.24
CA GLN A 23 -16.36 12.25 -24.94
C GLN A 23 -17.57 12.02 -24.04
N LYS A 24 -17.60 10.93 -23.25
CA LYS A 24 -18.67 10.67 -22.28
C LYS A 24 -18.77 11.76 -21.20
N ALA A 25 -17.66 12.42 -20.88
CA ALA A 25 -17.61 13.55 -19.96
C ALA A 25 -17.86 14.91 -20.65
N GLY A 26 -18.20 14.94 -21.95
CA GLY A 26 -18.42 16.17 -22.71
C GLY A 26 -17.12 16.93 -23.04
N LEU A 27 -15.97 16.28 -22.94
CA LEU A 27 -14.66 16.87 -23.19
C LEU A 27 -14.18 16.58 -24.62
N VAL A 28 -13.32 17.47 -25.13
CA VAL A 28 -12.65 17.31 -26.42
C VAL A 28 -11.66 16.14 -26.37
N LEU A 29 -11.47 15.47 -27.51
CA LEU A 29 -10.47 14.40 -27.70
C LEU A 29 -9.08 14.86 -27.27
N PHE A 30 -8.27 13.94 -26.72
CA PHE A 30 -7.00 14.32 -26.11
C PHE A 30 -6.02 14.93 -27.12
N ASP A 31 -5.93 14.36 -28.32
CA ASP A 31 -4.99 14.82 -29.36
C ASP A 31 -5.43 16.14 -30.04
N ALA A 32 -6.67 16.57 -29.81
CA ALA A 32 -7.19 17.84 -30.31
C ALA A 32 -6.97 19.01 -29.33
N LEU A 33 -6.48 18.74 -28.11
CA LEU A 33 -6.12 19.74 -27.12
C LEU A 33 -4.81 20.43 -27.47
N ASP A 34 -4.67 21.70 -27.07
CA ASP A 34 -3.38 22.39 -27.12
C ASP A 34 -2.39 21.87 -26.06
N THR A 35 -1.12 22.29 -26.11
CA THR A 35 -0.08 21.82 -25.18
C THR A 35 -0.41 22.09 -23.70
N ARG A 36 -1.04 23.23 -23.40
CA ARG A 36 -1.40 23.60 -22.02
C ARG A 36 -2.56 22.74 -21.54
N GLU A 37 -3.57 22.58 -22.36
CA GLU A 37 -4.75 21.75 -22.07
C GLU A 37 -4.37 20.26 -21.94
N GLN A 38 -3.41 19.77 -22.74
CA GLN A 38 -2.85 18.42 -22.56
C GLN A 38 -2.16 18.28 -21.21
N ALA A 39 -1.35 19.27 -20.79
CA ALA A 39 -0.68 19.23 -19.49
C ALA A 39 -1.68 19.23 -18.31
N GLU A 40 -2.72 20.05 -18.38
CA GLU A 40 -3.80 20.08 -17.38
C GLU A 40 -4.58 18.75 -17.34
N ALA A 41 -4.89 18.19 -18.51
CA ALA A 41 -5.55 16.89 -18.60
C ALA A 41 -4.69 15.76 -18.03
N LEU A 42 -3.38 15.79 -18.27
CA LEU A 42 -2.42 14.81 -17.73
C LEU A 42 -2.25 14.93 -16.22
N ASP A 43 -2.27 16.14 -15.67
CA ASP A 43 -2.20 16.35 -14.23
C ASP A 43 -3.47 15.86 -13.52
N ALA A 44 -4.64 16.16 -14.09
CA ALA A 44 -5.91 15.63 -13.63
C ALA A 44 -5.97 14.09 -13.72
N GLU A 45 -5.46 13.52 -14.81
CA GLU A 45 -5.33 12.07 -14.97
C GLU A 45 -4.40 11.47 -13.92
N ARG A 46 -3.24 12.09 -13.65
CA ARG A 46 -2.32 11.65 -12.60
C ARG A 46 -3.02 11.57 -11.25
N HIS A 47 -3.77 12.62 -10.88
CA HIS A 47 -4.50 12.65 -9.63
C HIS A 47 -5.62 11.59 -9.58
N ASP A 48 -6.40 11.42 -10.65
CA ASP A 48 -7.45 10.39 -10.76
C ASP A 48 -6.88 8.97 -10.64
N VAL A 49 -5.75 8.69 -11.31
CA VAL A 49 -5.08 7.38 -11.26
C VAL A 49 -4.51 7.13 -9.86
N HIS A 50 -3.83 8.11 -9.27
CA HIS A 50 -3.27 8.03 -7.93
C HIS A 50 -4.36 7.73 -6.89
N GLU A 51 -5.42 8.55 -6.85
CA GLU A 51 -6.52 8.39 -5.91
C GLU A 51 -7.22 7.05 -6.07
N LYS A 52 -7.46 6.60 -7.30
CA LYS A 52 -8.08 5.28 -7.55
C LYS A 52 -7.20 4.14 -7.05
N ALA A 53 -5.92 4.16 -7.38
CA ALA A 53 -4.97 3.14 -6.96
C ALA A 53 -4.85 3.11 -5.43
N LEU A 54 -4.78 4.28 -4.81
CA LEU A 54 -4.72 4.40 -3.36
C LEU A 54 -5.99 3.86 -2.70
N ASN A 55 -7.16 4.24 -3.21
CA ASN A 55 -8.44 3.75 -2.72
C ASN A 55 -8.59 2.23 -2.86
N VAL A 56 -8.10 1.64 -3.96
CA VAL A 56 -8.08 0.17 -4.10
C VAL A 56 -7.23 -0.46 -3.00
N ARG A 57 -5.99 0.03 -2.82
CA ARG A 57 -5.04 -0.52 -1.84
C ARG A 57 -5.54 -0.37 -0.39
N THR A 58 -6.12 0.77 -0.02
CA THR A 58 -6.65 0.98 1.34
C THR A 58 -7.96 0.22 1.59
N ARG A 59 -8.80 0.00 0.57
CA ARG A 59 -10.03 -0.81 0.71
C ARG A 59 -9.76 -2.31 0.77
N GLN A 60 -8.68 -2.76 0.13
CA GLN A 60 -8.23 -4.16 0.21
C GLN A 60 -7.41 -4.44 1.47
N ALA A 61 -7.01 -3.40 2.21
CA ALA A 61 -6.28 -3.57 3.45
C ALA A 61 -7.13 -4.34 4.48
N TRP A 62 -6.55 -5.36 5.11
CA TRP A 62 -7.24 -6.19 6.08
C TRP A 62 -6.85 -5.80 7.51
N PRO A 63 -7.79 -5.79 8.46
CA PRO A 63 -7.51 -5.34 9.82
C PRO A 63 -6.77 -6.43 10.58
N VAL A 64 -5.65 -6.09 11.22
CA VAL A 64 -4.71 -7.08 11.80
C VAL A 64 -5.28 -7.80 13.02
N ASP A 65 -6.33 -7.25 13.63
CA ASP A 65 -7.07 -7.84 14.74
C ASP A 65 -7.91 -9.07 14.32
N LYS A 66 -8.12 -9.27 13.02
CA LYS A 66 -8.88 -10.38 12.45
C LYS A 66 -8.01 -11.30 11.60
N PRO A 67 -8.34 -12.60 11.51
CA PRO A 67 -7.64 -13.50 10.60
C PRO A 67 -7.73 -12.98 9.15
N PRO A 68 -6.62 -13.04 8.38
CA PRO A 68 -6.63 -12.67 6.96
C PRO A 68 -7.48 -13.66 6.16
N LEU A 69 -8.21 -13.15 5.16
CA LEU A 69 -9.01 -13.97 4.24
C LEU A 69 -8.18 -14.47 3.06
N ASP A 70 -7.30 -13.61 2.56
CA ASP A 70 -6.43 -13.90 1.43
C ASP A 70 -5.04 -14.29 1.89
N LYS A 71 -4.40 -15.17 1.12
CA LYS A 71 -2.99 -15.53 1.32
C LYS A 71 -2.10 -14.56 0.55
N HIS A 72 -0.95 -14.23 1.14
CA HIS A 72 0.08 -13.47 0.44
C HIS A 72 1.40 -14.25 0.47
N PRO A 73 1.64 -15.16 -0.49
CA PRO A 73 2.87 -15.95 -0.49
C PRO A 73 4.08 -15.06 -0.75
N ALA A 74 5.13 -15.20 0.06
CA ALA A 74 6.39 -14.52 -0.17
C ALA A 74 6.96 -14.91 -1.53
N SER A 75 7.31 -13.93 -2.36
CA SER A 75 7.87 -14.18 -3.69
C SER A 75 9.35 -14.56 -3.66
N VAL A 76 10.07 -14.11 -2.65
CA VAL A 76 11.52 -14.27 -2.49
C VAL A 76 11.88 -14.66 -1.06
N LEU A 77 13.08 -15.21 -0.89
CA LEU A 77 13.69 -15.36 0.44
C LEU A 77 13.98 -13.96 0.99
N GLY A 78 13.59 -13.72 2.23
CA GLY A 78 13.82 -12.42 2.86
C GLY A 78 13.58 -12.41 4.35
N THR A 79 13.57 -11.21 4.93
CA THR A 79 13.30 -10.98 6.34
C THR A 79 12.09 -10.08 6.47
N LEU A 80 10.98 -10.62 6.99
CA LEU A 80 9.80 -9.85 7.32
C LEU A 80 10.09 -8.96 8.55
N VAL A 81 9.93 -7.66 8.37
CA VAL A 81 10.16 -6.62 9.37
C VAL A 81 8.84 -6.27 10.05
N LEU A 82 8.76 -6.46 11.36
CA LEU A 82 7.54 -6.36 12.15
C LEU A 82 7.69 -5.27 13.24
N PRO A 83 7.19 -4.05 12.99
CA PRO A 83 7.21 -2.96 13.96
C PRO A 83 6.64 -3.35 15.32
N ARG A 84 7.29 -2.93 16.41
CA ARG A 84 6.75 -3.16 17.76
C ARG A 84 5.63 -2.18 18.11
N VAL A 85 5.67 -0.99 17.51
CA VAL A 85 4.73 0.12 17.75
C VAL A 85 4.51 0.90 16.45
N HIS A 86 3.54 1.81 16.45
CA HIS A 86 3.24 2.72 15.35
C HIS A 86 4.51 3.40 14.82
N ARG A 87 4.70 3.38 13.49
CA ARG A 87 5.88 3.92 12.78
C ARG A 87 7.22 3.40 13.28
N ALA A 88 7.25 2.17 13.79
CA ALA A 88 8.47 1.49 14.26
C ALA A 88 9.29 2.31 15.28
N ALA A 89 8.66 3.20 16.06
CA ALA A 89 9.36 4.09 16.98
C ALA A 89 10.13 3.34 18.08
N ALA A 90 9.69 2.13 18.44
CA ALA A 90 10.35 1.22 19.38
C ALA A 90 11.18 0.12 18.69
N GLY A 91 11.49 0.29 17.40
CA GLY A 91 12.15 -0.71 16.57
C GLY A 91 11.21 -1.79 16.03
N CYS A 92 11.81 -2.81 15.43
CA CYS A 92 11.12 -3.91 14.76
C CYS A 92 11.70 -5.26 15.19
N ASP A 93 10.84 -6.27 15.29
CA ASP A 93 11.27 -7.65 15.27
C ASP A 93 11.45 -8.12 13.81
N ARG A 94 12.22 -9.20 13.63
CA ARG A 94 12.62 -9.69 12.31
C ARG A 94 12.39 -11.20 12.24
N ILE A 95 11.65 -11.64 11.23
CA ILE A 95 11.35 -13.05 10.98
C ILE A 95 11.84 -13.41 9.58
N MET A 96 12.73 -14.40 9.48
CA MET A 96 13.14 -14.92 8.18
C MET A 96 11.98 -15.69 7.53
N VAL A 97 11.73 -15.40 6.26
CA VAL A 97 10.66 -16.01 5.45
C VAL A 97 11.23 -16.57 4.16
N LYS A 98 10.69 -17.70 3.73
CA LYS A 98 11.07 -18.41 2.50
C LYS A 98 10.03 -18.18 1.41
N PRO A 99 10.40 -18.33 0.12
CA PRO A 99 9.43 -18.29 -0.96
C PRO A 99 8.26 -19.25 -0.71
N GLY A 100 7.03 -18.76 -0.86
CA GLY A 100 5.79 -19.50 -0.61
C GLY A 100 5.25 -19.42 0.82
N ASP A 101 6.01 -18.93 1.79
CA ASP A 101 5.49 -18.67 3.14
C ASP A 101 4.39 -17.61 3.08
N ASP A 102 3.28 -17.83 3.81
CA ASP A 102 2.15 -16.91 3.81
C ASP A 102 2.41 -15.72 4.76
N LEU A 103 2.77 -14.58 4.18
CA LEU A 103 3.10 -13.36 4.92
C LEU A 103 1.92 -12.87 5.76
N ASN A 104 0.69 -12.98 5.24
CA ASN A 104 -0.50 -12.55 5.97
C ASN A 104 -0.69 -13.38 7.25
N ALA A 105 -0.54 -14.71 7.14
CA ALA A 105 -0.64 -15.61 8.28
C ALA A 105 0.45 -15.36 9.32
N ILE A 106 1.70 -15.10 8.89
CA ILE A 106 2.83 -14.80 9.79
C ILE A 106 2.61 -13.48 10.53
N VAL A 107 2.22 -12.42 9.80
CA VAL A 107 1.91 -11.11 10.39
C VAL A 107 0.79 -11.23 11.42
N TYR A 108 -0.32 -11.88 11.05
CA TYR A 108 -1.43 -12.09 11.97
C TYR A 108 -0.98 -12.84 13.23
N ALA A 109 -0.33 -13.99 13.07
CA ALA A 109 0.11 -14.80 14.20
C ALA A 109 1.01 -14.02 15.17
N TYR A 110 1.95 -13.23 14.63
CA TYR A 110 2.83 -12.38 15.44
C TYR A 110 2.04 -11.31 16.21
N TYR A 111 1.12 -10.59 15.56
CA TYR A 111 0.42 -9.48 16.20
C TYR A 111 -0.75 -9.87 17.11
N GLN A 112 -1.18 -11.13 17.04
CA GLN A 112 -2.11 -11.72 18.00
C GLN A 112 -1.45 -12.20 19.29
N LEU A 113 -0.11 -12.24 19.34
CA LEU A 113 0.58 -12.59 20.57
C LEU A 113 0.24 -11.59 21.68
N LYS A 114 -0.13 -12.16 22.82
CA LYS A 114 -0.30 -11.42 24.07
C LYS A 114 1.04 -10.85 24.48
N VAL A 115 1.02 -9.62 24.97
CA VAL A 115 2.19 -9.02 25.60
C VAL A 115 1.95 -9.04 27.10
N ASP A 116 2.92 -9.56 27.83
CA ASP A 116 2.90 -9.50 29.29
C ASP A 116 3.11 -8.04 29.72
N PRO A 117 2.13 -7.38 30.36
CA PRO A 117 2.26 -6.00 30.78
C PRO A 117 3.46 -5.78 31.72
N ALA A 118 3.86 -6.79 32.50
CA ALA A 118 5.01 -6.70 33.40
C ALA A 118 6.36 -6.76 32.65
N ALA A 119 6.39 -7.39 31.48
CA ALA A 119 7.57 -7.44 30.61
C ALA A 119 7.55 -6.36 29.52
N HIS A 120 6.41 -5.68 29.32
CA HIS A 120 6.23 -4.67 28.30
C HIS A 120 6.71 -3.29 28.79
N GLU A 121 8.02 -3.12 28.92
CA GLU A 121 8.65 -1.86 29.36
C GLU A 121 8.59 -0.72 28.31
N LEU A 122 7.78 -0.86 27.25
CA LEU A 122 7.76 0.12 26.16
C LEU A 122 6.87 1.31 26.56
N PRO A 123 7.39 2.55 26.60
CA PRO A 123 6.66 3.75 27.03
C PRO A 123 5.72 4.27 25.94
N TYR A 124 5.02 3.38 25.23
CA TYR A 124 4.20 3.69 24.08
C TYR A 124 2.72 3.44 24.39
N PRO A 125 1.81 4.26 23.83
CA PRO A 125 0.38 4.13 24.11
C PRO A 125 -0.16 2.82 23.54
N ASN A 126 -0.97 2.13 24.34
CA ASN A 126 -1.91 1.14 23.86
C ASN A 126 -3.17 1.88 23.37
N TYR A 127 -3.53 1.70 22.10
CA TYR A 127 -4.64 2.41 21.45
C TYR A 127 -6.01 1.76 21.68
N VAL A 128 -6.09 0.57 22.30
CA VAL A 128 -7.32 -0.24 22.38
C VAL A 128 -7.71 -0.56 23.83
N SER A 129 -6.82 -1.13 24.64
CA SER A 129 -7.11 -1.53 26.02
C SER A 129 -6.22 -0.79 27.03
N ALA A 130 -6.65 0.40 27.44
CA ALA A 130 -5.98 1.15 28.52
C ALA A 130 -6.00 0.39 29.86
N ASP A 131 -7.01 -0.47 30.05
CA ASP A 131 -7.28 -1.15 31.31
C ASP A 131 -6.44 -2.43 31.52
N GLY A 132 -5.56 -2.78 30.57
CA GLY A 132 -4.55 -3.83 30.76
C GLY A 132 -5.09 -5.27 30.83
N VAL A 133 -6.31 -5.52 30.33
CA VAL A 133 -6.89 -6.87 30.23
C VAL A 133 -6.23 -7.61 29.06
N VAL A 134 -4.95 -7.97 29.25
CA VAL A 134 -4.09 -8.70 28.32
C VAL A 134 -3.97 -8.04 26.94
N ALA A 135 -3.12 -7.02 26.88
CA ALA A 135 -2.79 -6.34 25.63
C ALA A 135 -2.18 -7.29 24.59
N ARG A 136 -2.52 -7.10 23.32
CA ARG A 136 -1.90 -7.75 22.17
C ARG A 136 -0.97 -6.79 21.44
N ARG A 137 0.03 -7.33 20.73
CA ARG A 137 1.03 -6.51 20.02
C ARG A 137 0.41 -5.51 19.04
N HIS A 138 -0.67 -5.86 18.34
CA HIS A 138 -1.30 -4.92 17.40
C HIS A 138 -1.86 -3.65 18.04
N GLU A 139 -2.22 -3.70 19.32
CA GLU A 139 -2.84 -2.56 20.01
C GLU A 139 -1.88 -1.37 20.14
N TYR A 140 -0.59 -1.56 19.87
CA TYR A 140 0.44 -0.51 19.88
C TYR A 140 0.75 0.06 18.49
N LEU A 141 0.16 -0.50 17.43
CA LEU A 141 0.38 -0.04 16.05
C LEU A 141 -0.54 1.11 15.66
N GLY A 142 -1.66 1.26 16.36
CA GLY A 142 -2.70 2.23 16.08
C GLY A 142 -4.05 1.76 16.61
N PRO A 143 -5.08 2.59 16.55
CA PRO A 143 -6.45 2.25 16.92
C PRO A 143 -7.12 1.25 15.96
N GLN A 144 -6.77 1.27 14.67
CA GLN A 144 -7.28 0.30 13.69
C GLN A 144 -6.23 -0.06 12.62
N PRO A 145 -5.13 -0.72 13.00
CA PRO A 145 -4.06 -1.05 12.08
C PRO A 145 -4.50 -2.11 11.07
N CYS A 146 -4.42 -1.77 9.78
CA CYS A 146 -4.67 -2.67 8.66
C CYS A 146 -3.39 -2.91 7.85
N VAL A 147 -3.24 -4.12 7.34
CA VAL A 147 -2.16 -4.49 6.41
C VAL A 147 -2.66 -4.24 4.99
N ALA A 148 -2.02 -3.30 4.29
CA ALA A 148 -2.39 -2.89 2.94
C ALA A 148 -1.60 -3.67 1.86
N SER A 149 -0.30 -3.90 2.08
CA SER A 149 0.56 -4.67 1.18
C SER A 149 1.90 -4.99 1.86
N TYR A 150 2.83 -5.55 1.08
CA TYR A 150 4.21 -5.77 1.45
C TYR A 150 5.12 -5.09 0.44
N HIS A 151 6.24 -4.54 0.89
CA HIS A 151 7.22 -3.92 0.03
C HIS A 151 8.62 -4.47 0.34
N THR A 152 9.31 -4.91 -0.70
CA THR A 152 10.64 -5.51 -0.58
C THR A 152 11.71 -4.47 -0.82
N VAL A 153 12.59 -4.26 0.16
CA VAL A 153 13.77 -3.39 0.08
C VAL A 153 15.01 -4.23 0.31
N GLY A 154 15.71 -4.57 -0.77
CA GLY A 154 16.81 -5.53 -0.70
C GLY A 154 16.30 -6.91 -0.29
N SER A 155 16.75 -7.41 0.87
CA SER A 155 16.26 -8.67 1.47
C SER A 155 15.15 -8.48 2.50
N ASP A 156 14.86 -7.23 2.89
CA ASP A 156 13.89 -6.95 3.92
C ASP A 156 12.51 -6.78 3.29
N ILE A 157 11.49 -7.36 3.91
CA ILE A 157 10.09 -7.27 3.50
C ILE A 157 9.38 -6.46 4.57
N GLU A 158 8.98 -5.24 4.22
CA GLU A 158 8.29 -4.34 5.12
C GLU A 158 6.78 -4.43 4.91
N VAL A 159 6.03 -4.42 6.02
CA VAL A 159 4.57 -4.33 5.97
C VAL A 159 4.16 -2.89 5.71
N GLU A 160 3.26 -2.69 4.75
CA GLU A 160 2.62 -1.42 4.52
C GLU A 160 1.32 -1.33 5.29
N TRP A 161 1.28 -0.38 6.23
CA TRP A 161 0.18 -0.20 7.16
C TRP A 161 -0.75 0.91 6.72
N TRP A 162 -2.04 0.69 6.89
CA TRP A 162 -3.10 1.69 6.76
C TRP A 162 -3.88 1.72 8.06
N ASP A 163 -4.07 2.89 8.66
CA ASP A 163 -4.98 3.07 9.79
C ASP A 163 -6.10 4.04 9.37
N PRO A 164 -7.33 3.55 9.12
CA PRO A 164 -8.44 4.40 8.68
C PRO A 164 -8.94 5.35 9.78
N TYR A 165 -8.69 5.06 11.05
CA TYR A 165 -9.08 5.93 12.15
C TYR A 165 -8.12 7.12 12.27
N LEU A 166 -6.81 6.89 12.12
CA LEU A 166 -5.80 7.95 12.09
C LEU A 166 -5.67 8.62 10.72
N GLY A 167 -6.15 7.99 9.65
CA GLY A 167 -5.94 8.42 8.28
C GLY A 167 -4.47 8.33 7.85
N THR A 168 -3.68 7.45 8.47
CA THR A 168 -2.23 7.37 8.26
C THR A 168 -1.82 6.14 7.46
N ARG A 169 -0.89 6.35 6.52
CA ARG A 169 -0.22 5.32 5.73
C ARG A 169 1.24 5.29 6.12
N TRP A 170 1.73 4.13 6.55
CA TRP A 170 3.10 4.05 7.07
C TRP A 170 3.78 2.72 6.82
N ARG A 171 5.11 2.78 6.64
CA ARG A 171 6.01 1.66 6.40
C ARG A 171 7.33 1.96 7.09
N GLY A 172 7.77 1.08 7.98
CA GLY A 172 8.90 1.37 8.86
C GLY A 172 8.68 2.67 9.63
N THR A 173 9.61 3.62 9.52
CA THR A 173 9.50 4.96 10.12
C THR A 173 8.88 6.01 9.20
N GLY A 174 8.65 5.67 7.92
CA GLY A 174 8.15 6.57 6.89
C GLY A 174 6.68 6.34 6.53
N SER A 175 6.23 7.07 5.51
CA SER A 175 4.96 6.83 4.81
C SER A 175 5.19 6.07 3.52
N TRP A 176 4.25 5.23 3.12
CA TRP A 176 4.19 4.70 1.76
C TRP A 176 3.13 5.47 0.96
N ASP A 177 3.31 5.48 -0.37
CA ASP A 177 2.35 6.04 -1.31
C ASP A 177 2.35 5.22 -2.60
N VAL A 178 1.34 5.44 -3.46
CA VAL A 178 1.31 4.88 -4.81
C VAL A 178 2.33 5.62 -5.66
N VAL A 179 3.23 4.86 -6.28
CA VAL A 179 4.20 5.40 -7.23
C VAL A 179 3.58 5.33 -8.62
N LEU A 180 3.63 6.46 -9.34
CA LEU A 180 3.16 6.53 -10.73
C LEU A 180 4.34 6.73 -11.68
N GLU A 181 4.29 6.05 -12.81
CA GLU A 181 5.19 6.24 -13.95
C GLU A 181 4.45 6.88 -15.12
N PHE A 182 5.10 7.84 -15.79
CA PHE A 182 4.58 8.44 -17.01
C PHE A 182 5.13 7.71 -18.24
N ASP A 183 4.23 7.19 -19.07
CA ASP A 183 4.58 6.66 -20.38
C ASP A 183 4.51 7.76 -21.42
N SER A 184 5.66 8.13 -21.99
CA SER A 184 5.74 9.20 -22.99
C SER A 184 5.19 8.81 -24.36
N ALA A 185 5.12 7.52 -24.70
CA ALA A 185 4.58 7.05 -25.96
C ALA A 185 3.05 7.14 -25.98
N LEU A 186 2.41 6.82 -24.87
CA LEU A 186 0.96 6.96 -24.71
C LEU A 186 0.51 8.32 -24.18
N LYS A 187 1.44 9.09 -23.60
CA LYS A 187 1.14 10.28 -22.78
C LYS A 187 0.10 9.92 -21.72
N ALA A 188 0.45 9.01 -20.81
CA ALA A 188 -0.46 8.51 -19.79
C ALA A 188 0.28 8.11 -18.51
N TRP A 189 -0.44 8.08 -17.39
CA TRP A 189 0.11 7.68 -16.09
C TRP A 189 -0.30 6.25 -15.72
N PHE A 190 0.66 5.48 -15.19
CA PHE A 190 0.48 4.10 -14.77
C PHE A 190 0.96 3.90 -13.34
N VAL A 191 0.34 2.96 -12.62
CA VAL A 191 0.79 2.56 -11.30
C VAL A 191 2.00 1.65 -11.43
N LEU A 192 3.04 1.93 -10.65
CA LEU A 192 4.18 1.05 -10.47
C LEU A 192 3.90 0.14 -9.26
N ASP A 193 3.90 -1.19 -9.48
CA ASP A 193 3.75 -2.20 -8.43
C ASP A 193 5.04 -2.45 -7.64
#